data_AF-A0A7C3P8K6-F1
#
_entry.id   AF-A0A7C3P8K6-F1
#
_cell.length_a   1.000
_cell.length_b   1.000
_cell.length_c   1.000
_cell.angle_alpha   90.00
_cell.angle_beta   90.00
_cell.angle_gamma   90.00
#
_symmetry.space_group_name_H-M   'P 1'
#
loop_
_entity.id
_entity.type
_entity.pdbx_description
1 polymer ?
#
loop_
_entity_poly.entity_id
_entity_poly.type
_entity_poly.pdbx_seq_one_letter_code
_entity_poly.pdbx_strand_id
1 'polypeptide(L)' 'MQLNVYVPKDKAHLLERLRQRSQKTGRPQNELLLEAVQQYLTARQPVLGGFHLGEVRLGRRADLYERRLRR' A
#
# COMPACT_ATOMS: atom_id res chain seq x y z
N MET A 1 9.97 16.82 -0.26
CA MET A 1 8.93 16.11 0.52
C MET A 1 9.57 15.55 1.78
N GLN A 2 8.94 15.70 2.95
CA GLN A 2 9.38 15.08 4.21
C GLN A 2 8.39 13.98 4.60
N LEU A 3 8.90 12.79 4.91
CA LEU A 3 8.11 11.66 5.40
C LEU A 3 8.48 11.41 6.86
N ASN A 4 7.53 11.66 7.77
CA ASN A 4 7.73 11.39 9.19
C ASN A 4 7.26 9.96 9.49
N VAL A 5 8.19 9.09 9.90
CA VAL A 5 7.90 7.69 10.23
C VAL A 5 7.91 7.55 11.74
N TYR A 6 6.76 7.14 12.30
CA TYR A 6 6.67 6.78 13.71
C TYR A 6 7.10 5.32 13.91
N VAL A 7 8.04 5.10 14.81
CA VAL A 7 8.47 3.76 15.22
C VAL A 7 8.04 3.52 16.67
N PRO A 8 7.26 2.47 16.94
CA PRO A 8 6.89 2.06 18.30
C PRO A 8 8.11 1.86 19.21
N LYS A 9 7.98 2.18 20.50
CA LYS A 9 9.10 2.18 21.47
C LYS A 9 9.76 0.81 21.62
N ASP A 10 8.99 -0.27 21.55
CA ASP A 10 9.46 -1.67 21.56
C ASP A 10 10.38 -1.99 20.36
N LYS A 11 10.29 -1.20 19.29
CA LYS A 11 11.09 -1.35 18.06
C LYS A 11 12.20 -0.31 17.94
N ALA A 12 12.53 0.42 19.00
CA ALA A 12 13.60 1.42 19.00
C ALA A 12 14.96 0.83 18.56
N HIS A 13 15.22 -0.45 18.85
CA HIS A 13 16.42 -1.16 18.39
C HIS A 13 16.59 -1.18 16.86
N LEU A 14 15.51 -1.03 16.07
CA LEU A 14 15.58 -0.93 14.61
C LEU A 14 16.21 0.38 14.15
N LEU A 15 15.97 1.48 14.88
CA LEU A 15 16.57 2.78 14.59
C LEU A 15 18.09 2.75 14.83
N GLU A 16 18.51 2.08 15.91
CA GLU A 16 19.94 1.87 16.19
C GLU A 16 20.62 1.06 15.09
N ARG A 17 19.99 -0.02 14.61
CA ARG A 17 20.51 -0.81 13.49
C ARG A 17 20.59 0.00 12.20
N LEU A 18 19.60 0.85 11.92
CA LEU A 18 19.62 1.76 10.77
C LEU A 18 20.77 2.75 10.86
N ARG A 19 21.00 3.33 12.04
CA ARG A 19 22.10 4.25 12.32
C ARG A 19 23.47 3.58 12.13
N GLN A 20 23.65 2.38 12.70
CA GLN A 20 24.88 1.60 12.52
C GLN A 20 25.14 1.28 11.05
N ARG A 21 24.09 0.91 10.30
CA ARG A 21 24.22 0.63 8.87
C ARG A 21 24.62 1.87 8.09
N SER A 22 24.00 3.02 8.38
CA SER A 22 24.33 4.32 7.80
C SER A 22 25.78 4.71 8.05
N GLN A 23 26.28 4.53 9.28
CA GLN A 23 27.68 4.78 9.60
C GLN A 23 28.63 3.85 8.83
N LYS A 24 28.27 2.57 8.70
CA LYS A 24 29.10 1.58 8.00
C LYS A 24 29.17 1.83 6.48
N THR A 25 28.07 2.27 5.88
CA THR A 25 27.99 2.51 4.43
C THR A 25 28.31 3.95 4.02
N GLY A 26 28.36 4.88 4.97
CA GLY A 26 28.47 6.32 4.70
C GLY A 26 27.22 6.92 4.06
N ARG A 27 26.14 6.14 3.90
CA ARG A 27 24.90 6.59 3.23
C ARG A 27 23.92 7.19 4.25
N PRO A 28 23.12 8.20 3.87
CA PRO A 28 22.08 8.76 4.74
C PRO A 28 21.04 7.71 5.17
N GLN A 29 20.56 7.82 6.40
CA GLN A 29 19.52 6.90 6.93
C GLN A 29 18.24 6.93 6.09
N ASN A 30 17.84 8.10 5.60
CA ASN A 30 16.63 8.26 4.78
C ASN A 30 16.74 7.48 3.46
N GLU A 31 17.92 7.46 2.85
CA GLU A 31 18.16 6.76 1.60
C GLU A 31 18.07 5.24 1.81
N LEU A 32 18.71 4.74 2.87
CA LEU A 32 18.64 3.33 3.26
C LEU A 32 17.21 2.89 3.62
N LEU A 33 16.44 3.76 4.27
CA LEU A 33 15.04 3.51 4.59
C LEU A 33 14.20 3.38 3.31
N LEU A 34 14.34 4.32 2.38
CA LEU A 34 13.59 4.31 1.13
C LEU A 34 13.93 3.08 0.28
N GLU A 35 15.21 2.72 0.21
CA GLU A 35 15.66 1.50 -0.48
C GLU A 35 15.02 0.25 0.13
N ALA A 36 15.03 0.13 1.46
CA ALA A 36 14.43 -1.01 2.15
C ALA A 36 12.90 -1.10 1.91
N VAL A 37 12.21 0.04 1.92
CA VAL A 37 10.77 0.10 1.62
C VAL A 37 10.50 -0.31 0.18
N GLN A 38 11.29 0.17 -0.77
CA GLN A 38 11.15 -0.20 -2.17
C GLN A 38 11.35 -1.70 -2.37
N GLN A 39 12.43 -2.28 -1.82
CA GLN A 39 12.70 -3.72 -1.90
C GLN A 39 11.55 -4.54 -1.31
N TYR A 40 11.03 -4.12 -0.16
CA TYR A 40 9.90 -4.78 0.48
C TYR A 40 8.63 -4.72 -0.38
N LEU A 41 8.31 -3.56 -0.97
CA LEU A 41 7.13 -3.42 -1.82
C LEU A 41 7.25 -4.24 -3.11
N THR A 42 8.44 -4.25 -3.72
CA THR A 42 8.70 -5.08 -4.91
C THR A 42 8.57 -6.57 -4.59
N ALA A 43 9.13 -7.01 -3.47
CA ALA A 43 9.03 -8.41 -3.04
C ALA A 43 7.59 -8.82 -2.67
N ARG A 44 6.77 -7.85 -2.27
CA ARG A 44 5.42 -8.08 -1.74
C ARG A 44 4.33 -7.67 -2.70
N GLN A 45 4.61 -7.48 -3.99
CA GLN A 45 3.58 -7.18 -5.01
C GLN A 45 2.42 -8.18 -4.82
N PRO A 46 1.29 -7.73 -4.25
CA PRO A 46 0.21 -8.64 -3.99
C PRO A 46 -0.34 -9.05 -5.34
N VAL A 47 -0.52 -10.35 -5.55
CA VAL A 47 -1.34 -10.83 -6.67
C VAL A 47 -2.73 -10.28 -6.40
N LEU A 48 -3.08 -9.19 -7.08
CA LEU A 48 -4.44 -8.66 -7.06
C LEU A 48 -5.31 -9.75 -7.66
N GLY A 49 -6.15 -10.37 -6.84
CA GLY A 49 -7.10 -11.36 -7.32
C GLY A 49 -8.00 -10.73 -8.39
N GLY A 50 -8.36 -11.51 -9.40
CA GLY A 50 -9.37 -11.10 -10.37
C GLY A 50 -10.71 -10.93 -9.65
N PHE A 51 -11.16 -9.69 -9.45
CA PHE A 51 -12.49 -9.44 -8.95
C PHE A 51 -13.49 -9.59 -10.11
N HIS A 52 -14.18 -10.73 -10.16
CA HIS A 52 -15.30 -10.92 -11.06
C HIS A 52 -16.53 -10.26 -10.45
N LEU A 53 -17.04 -9.20 -11.08
CA LEU A 53 -18.29 -8.52 -10.69
C LEU A 53 -19.55 -9.34 -11.03
N GLY A 54 -19.41 -10.64 -11.28
CA GLY A 54 -20.44 -11.51 -11.84
C GLY A 54 -20.77 -11.16 -13.30
N GLU A 55 -21.74 -11.88 -13.88
CA GLU A 55 -22.34 -11.47 -15.15
C GLU A 55 -23.09 -10.14 -14.95
N VAL A 56 -22.48 -9.05 -15.41
CA VAL A 56 -23.20 -7.77 -15.53
C VAL A 56 -24.18 -7.90 -16.69
N ARG A 57 -25.40 -8.38 -16.39
CA ARG A 57 -26.54 -8.18 -17.29
C ARG A 57 -26.86 -6.69 -17.25
N LEU A 58 -26.26 -5.94 -18.16
CA LEU A 58 -26.63 -4.56 -18.43
C LEU A 58 -28.08 -4.56 -18.96
N GLY A 59 -29.04 -4.55 -18.02
CA GLY A 59 -30.42 -4.22 -18.33
C GLY A 59 -30.48 -2.84 -18.96
N ARG A 60 -31.55 -2.55 -19.70
CA ARG A 60 -31.74 -1.21 -20.27
C ARG A 60 -31.90 -0.25 -19.11
N ARG A 61 -31.41 0.99 -19.27
CA ARG A 61 -31.56 2.04 -18.23
C ARG A 61 -33.04 2.22 -17.81
N ALA A 62 -33.98 1.96 -18.70
CA ALA A 62 -35.43 1.97 -18.43
C ALA A 62 -35.84 0.96 -17.33
N ASP A 63 -35.22 -0.22 -17.29
CA ASP A 63 -35.53 -1.29 -16.33
C ASP A 63 -35.29 -0.86 -14.88
N LEU A 64 -34.39 0.11 -14.66
CA LEU A 64 -34.10 0.69 -13.34
C LEU A 64 -35.23 1.58 -12.80
N TYR A 65 -36.02 2.18 -13.68
CA TYR A 65 -37.06 3.15 -13.32
C TYR A 65 -38.48 2.59 -13.42
N GLU A 66 -38.71 1.57 -14.25
CA GLU A 66 -40.04 0.99 -14.45
C GLU A 66 -40.64 0.35 -13.19
N ARG A 67 -39.82 -0.19 -12.28
CA ARG A 67 -40.31 -0.74 -11.01
C ARG A 67 -40.89 0.33 -10.06
N ARG A 68 -40.53 1.60 -10.22
CA ARG A 68 -40.96 2.69 -9.33
C ARG A 68 -42.29 3.33 -9.76
N LEU A 69 -42.73 3.09 -10.99
CA LEU A 69 -43.95 3.65 -11.58
C LEU A 69 -45.20 2.76 -11.41
N ARG A 70 -45.08 1.57 -10.81
CA ARG A 70 -46.20 0.64 -10.58
C ARG A 70 -46.70 0.59 -9.12
N ARG A 71 -46.57 1.68 -8.36
CA ARG A 71 -47.20 1.84 -7.04
C ARG A 71 -48.20 2.97 -7.04
#